data_AF-A0A377PGZ5-F1
#
_entry.id   AF-A0A377PGZ5-F1
#
_cell.length_a   1.000
_cell.length_b   1.000
_cell.length_c   1.000
_cell.angle_alpha   90.00
_cell.angle_beta   90.00
_cell.angle_gamma   90.00
#
_symmetry.space_group_name_H-M   'P 1'
#
loop_
_entity.id
_entity.type
_entity.pdbx_description
1 polymer ?
#
loop_
_entity_poly.entity_id
_entity_poly.type
_entity_poly.pdbx_seq_one_letter_code
_entity_poly.pdbx_strand_id
1 'polypeptide(L)'
;MHARYDAAFSQLPAALQAALSPIINDADFHAVITASQVESLKQATGMSDSELAFALLPMAAACSLAPISKFYVGAVARGVSGNLYFGANMEFLGAPMQQTIHAEQCAVTHAWLRGEKALRLHHG
;
A
#
# COMPACT_ATOMS: atom_id res chain seq x y z
N MET A 1 -8.09 11.49 7.36
CA MET A 1 -7.66 10.09 7.25
C MET A 1 -8.89 9.20 7.25
N HIS A 2 -8.94 8.15 6.41
CA HIS A 2 -9.95 7.10 6.63
C HIS A 2 -9.58 6.32 7.90
N ALA A 3 -10.53 6.10 8.80
CA ALA A 3 -10.33 5.45 10.11
C ALA A 3 -9.65 4.06 10.07
N ARG A 4 -9.56 3.45 8.88
CA ARG A 4 -8.89 2.15 8.69
C ARG A 4 -7.37 2.26 8.88
N TYR A 5 -6.80 3.44 8.70
CA TYR A 5 -5.37 3.66 8.76
C TYR A 5 -4.86 4.05 10.15
N ASP A 6 -5.72 4.48 11.08
CA ASP A 6 -5.31 5.08 12.36
C ASP A 6 -4.35 4.17 13.16
N ALA A 7 -4.71 2.89 13.28
CA ALA A 7 -3.90 1.91 14.01
C ALA A 7 -2.55 1.63 13.32
N ALA A 8 -2.53 1.56 11.99
CA ALA A 8 -1.30 1.33 11.22
C ALA A 8 -0.40 2.58 11.22
N PHE A 9 -0.99 3.76 11.07
CA PHE A 9 -0.30 5.04 11.02
C PHE A 9 0.43 5.35 12.33
N SER A 10 -0.21 5.08 13.48
CA SER A 10 0.40 5.30 14.80
C SER A 10 1.65 4.45 15.08
N GLN A 11 1.87 3.38 14.32
CA GLN A 11 3.04 2.49 14.45
C GLN A 11 4.21 2.91 13.56
N LEU A 12 4.02 3.85 12.63
CA LEU A 12 5.09 4.30 11.75
C LEU A 12 6.14 5.14 12.49
N PRO A 13 7.40 5.20 12.02
CA PRO A 13 8.38 6.14 12.56
C PRO A 13 7.89 7.59 12.46
N ALA A 14 8.20 8.43 13.45
CA ALA A 14 7.70 9.81 13.54
C ALA A 14 7.98 10.66 12.27
N ALA A 15 9.18 10.49 11.68
CA ALA A 15 9.53 11.17 10.44
C ALA A 15 8.64 10.75 9.26
N LEU A 16 8.33 9.45 9.17
CA LEU A 16 7.43 8.92 8.14
C LEU A 16 5.98 9.36 8.40
N GLN A 17 5.52 9.36 9.66
CA GLN A 17 4.19 9.89 10.01
C GLN A 17 4.02 11.34 9.55
N ALA A 18 4.98 12.20 9.90
CA ALA A 18 4.94 13.62 9.54
C ALA A 18 4.89 13.82 8.02
N ALA A 19 5.71 13.09 7.26
CA ALA A 19 5.79 13.21 5.81
C ALA A 19 4.59 12.55 5.09
N LEU A 20 4.05 11.45 5.62
CA LEU A 20 2.95 10.70 5.02
C LEU A 20 1.57 11.31 5.32
N SER A 21 1.42 11.97 6.48
CA SER A 21 0.17 12.60 6.92
C SER A 21 -0.54 13.42 5.84
N PRO A 22 0.10 14.37 5.12
CA PRO A 22 -0.59 15.15 4.09
C PRO A 22 -1.08 14.29 2.91
N ILE A 23 -0.42 13.18 2.61
CA ILE A 23 -0.76 12.30 1.48
C ILE A 23 -2.01 11.46 1.81
N ILE A 24 -2.03 10.83 2.98
CA ILE A 24 -3.11 9.90 3.37
C ILE A 24 -4.35 10.61 3.94
N ASN A 25 -4.21 11.89 4.27
CA ASN A 25 -5.33 12.74 4.70
C ASN A 25 -6.04 13.42 3.54
N ASP A 26 -5.47 13.37 2.34
CA ASP A 26 -6.15 13.82 1.13
C ASP A 26 -7.47 13.03 0.94
N ALA A 27 -8.55 13.74 0.66
CA ALA A 27 -9.86 13.14 0.45
C ALA A 27 -9.87 12.21 -0.78
N ASP A 28 -9.00 12.49 -1.76
CA ASP A 28 -8.82 11.73 -2.99
C ASP A 28 -7.66 10.72 -2.88
N PHE A 29 -7.23 10.36 -1.66
CA PHE A 29 -6.25 9.30 -1.45
C PHE A 29 -6.82 7.94 -1.83
N HIS A 30 -6.42 7.45 -3.00
CA HIS A 30 -6.86 6.16 -3.54
C HIS A 30 -5.83 5.04 -3.34
N ALA A 31 -5.13 5.03 -2.21
CA ALA A 31 -4.11 4.01 -1.90
C ALA A 31 -2.98 3.92 -2.95
N VAL A 32 -2.63 5.08 -3.52
CA VAL A 32 -1.51 5.28 -4.45
C VAL A 32 -0.62 6.38 -3.88
N ILE A 33 0.69 6.15 -3.87
CA ILE A 33 1.69 7.17 -3.57
C ILE A 33 2.44 7.44 -4.88
N THR A 34 2.32 8.65 -5.39
CA THR A 34 2.93 9.04 -6.67
C THR A 34 4.45 9.08 -6.57
N ALA A 35 5.16 8.96 -7.70
CA ALA A 35 6.62 8.99 -7.73
C ALA A 35 7.20 10.25 -7.07
N SER A 36 6.58 11.42 -7.25
CA SER A 36 7.01 12.65 -6.58
C SER A 36 6.83 12.57 -5.06
N GLN A 37 5.70 12.05 -4.59
CA GLN A 37 5.45 11.81 -3.17
C GLN A 37 6.44 10.78 -2.59
N VAL A 38 6.74 9.70 -3.31
CA VAL A 38 7.74 8.70 -2.92
C VAL A 38 9.11 9.35 -2.69
N GLU A 39 9.56 10.20 -3.61
CA GLU A 39 10.82 10.93 -3.44
C GLU A 39 10.79 11.91 -2.27
N SER A 40 9.69 12.62 -2.04
CA SER A 40 9.53 13.48 -0.85
C SER A 40 9.58 12.68 0.46
N LEU A 41 8.94 11.50 0.50
CA LEU A 41 8.99 10.61 1.67
C LEU A 41 10.41 10.12 1.94
N LYS A 42 11.14 9.72 0.89
CA LYS A 42 12.55 9.28 1.01
C LYS A 42 13.45 10.40 1.49
N GLN A 43 13.30 11.61 0.94
CA GLN A 43 14.08 12.78 1.38
C GLN A 43 13.83 13.13 2.85
N ALA A 44 12.58 13.04 3.31
CA ALA A 44 12.22 13.35 4.69
C ALA A 44 12.66 12.29 5.71
N THR A 45 12.77 11.02 5.27
CA THR A 45 13.04 9.89 6.17
C THR A 45 14.45 9.32 6.06
N GLY A 46 15.16 9.60 4.96
CA GLY A 46 16.43 8.97 4.62
C GLY A 46 16.29 7.51 4.16
N MET A 47 15.07 7.00 3.97
CA MET A 47 14.84 5.61 3.58
C MET A 47 15.21 5.35 2.12
N SER A 48 15.75 4.16 1.86
CA SER A 48 15.82 3.57 0.52
C SER A 48 14.43 3.20 0.00
N ASP A 49 14.34 2.89 -1.30
CA ASP A 49 13.08 2.43 -1.91
C ASP A 49 12.52 1.18 -1.21
N SER A 50 13.39 0.24 -0.83
CA SER A 50 12.99 -1.01 -0.17
C SER A 50 12.53 -0.76 1.27
N GLU A 51 13.27 0.04 2.03
CA GLU A 51 12.89 0.38 3.41
C GLU A 51 11.55 1.13 3.46
N LEU A 52 11.33 2.07 2.54
CA LEU A 52 10.06 2.79 2.46
C LEU A 52 8.91 1.82 2.10
N ALA A 53 9.11 0.94 1.12
CA ALA A 53 8.09 -0.05 0.74
C ALA A 53 7.73 -0.97 1.92
N PHE A 54 8.74 -1.46 2.67
CA PHE A 54 8.52 -2.27 3.88
C PHE A 54 7.79 -1.50 4.98
N ALA A 55 8.19 -0.25 5.24
CA ALA A 55 7.56 0.58 6.26
C ALA A 55 6.08 0.88 5.94
N LEU A 56 5.68 0.85 4.66
CA LEU A 56 4.31 1.09 4.22
C LEU A 56 3.41 -0.17 4.21
N LEU A 57 3.95 -1.37 4.44
CA LEU A 57 3.16 -2.61 4.45
C LEU A 57 1.97 -2.58 5.44
N PRO A 58 2.10 -2.06 6.68
CA PRO A 58 0.95 -1.94 7.59
C PRO A 58 -0.15 -1.04 7.03
N MET A 59 0.21 0.02 6.30
CA MET A 59 -0.75 0.90 5.65
C MET A 59 -1.50 0.18 4.52
N ALA A 60 -0.80 -0.63 3.73
CA ALA A 60 -1.46 -1.48 2.72
C ALA A 60 -2.38 -2.51 3.38
N ALA A 61 -1.91 -3.20 4.44
CA ALA A 61 -2.68 -4.23 5.15
C ALA A 61 -3.96 -3.68 5.80
N ALA A 62 -3.97 -2.40 6.21
CA ALA A 62 -5.18 -1.71 6.68
C ALA A 62 -6.31 -1.63 5.63
N CYS A 63 -6.04 -1.95 4.36
CA CYS A 63 -7.04 -2.07 3.31
C CYS A 63 -7.67 -3.47 3.19
N SER A 64 -7.20 -4.45 3.97
CA SER A 64 -7.63 -5.85 3.90
C SER A 64 -9.11 -6.02 4.26
N LEU A 65 -9.78 -6.90 3.50
CA LEU A 65 -11.12 -7.38 3.80
C LEU A 65 -11.03 -8.90 4.02
N ALA A 66 -10.69 -9.33 5.23
CA ALA A 66 -10.47 -10.75 5.56
C ALA A 66 -11.47 -11.28 6.60
N PRO A 67 -12.80 -11.31 6.32
CA PRO A 67 -13.79 -11.77 7.29
C PRO A 67 -13.66 -13.27 7.66
N ILE A 68 -12.99 -14.10 6.86
CA ILE A 68 -12.90 -15.56 7.05
C ILE A 68 -11.64 -15.89 7.86
N SER A 69 -10.46 -15.52 7.37
CA SER A 69 -9.18 -15.88 8.00
C SER A 69 -8.82 -14.99 9.20
N LYS A 70 -9.32 -13.76 9.23
CA LYS A 70 -8.83 -12.69 10.14
C LYS A 70 -7.32 -12.45 10.00
N PHE A 71 -6.76 -12.78 8.84
CA PHE A 71 -5.35 -12.61 8.52
C PHE A 71 -5.20 -11.48 7.51
N TYR A 72 -4.73 -10.32 7.99
CA TYR A 72 -4.66 -9.09 7.20
C TYR A 72 -3.32 -8.98 6.48
N VAL A 73 -3.31 -9.18 5.17
CA VAL A 73 -2.11 -9.12 4.34
C VAL A 73 -2.13 -7.86 3.49
N GLY A 74 -1.03 -7.13 3.51
CA GLY A 74 -0.78 -5.99 2.63
C GLY A 74 0.36 -6.27 1.66
N ALA A 75 0.30 -5.67 0.48
CA ALA A 75 1.34 -5.66 -0.52
C ALA A 75 1.52 -4.25 -1.09
N VAL A 76 2.74 -3.92 -1.48
CA VAL A 76 3.07 -2.65 -2.14
C VAL A 76 3.73 -2.99 -3.47
N ALA A 77 3.07 -2.69 -4.59
CA ALA A 77 3.63 -2.83 -5.91
C ALA A 77 4.29 -1.51 -6.34
N ARG A 78 5.52 -1.59 -6.87
CA ARG A 78 6.21 -0.44 -7.45
C ARG A 78 6.10 -0.46 -8.97
N GLY A 79 5.44 0.54 -9.54
CA GLY A 79 5.40 0.74 -10.99
C GLY A 79 6.76 1.15 -11.55
N VAL A 80 7.00 0.90 -12.83
CA VAL A 80 8.16 1.46 -13.53
C VAL A 80 8.12 2.99 -13.62
N SER A 81 6.93 3.59 -13.47
CA SER A 81 6.77 5.04 -13.31
C SER A 81 7.39 5.59 -12.01
N GLY A 82 7.61 4.74 -11.01
CA GLY A 82 8.02 5.12 -9.65
C GLY A 82 6.87 5.22 -8.65
N ASN A 83 5.61 5.15 -9.08
CA ASN A 83 4.45 5.11 -8.18
C ASN A 83 4.44 3.83 -7.34
N LEU A 84 3.92 3.92 -6.11
CA LEU A 84 3.60 2.78 -5.25
C LEU A 84 2.08 2.58 -5.20
N TYR A 85 1.65 1.34 -5.36
CA TYR A 85 0.26 0.92 -5.36
C TYR A 85 0.03 -0.07 -4.22
N PHE A 86 -0.89 0.25 -3.32
CA PHE A 86 -1.25 -0.68 -2.26
C PHE A 86 -2.17 -1.76 -2.80
N GLY A 87 -2.04 -2.96 -2.25
CA GLY A 87 -3.00 -4.04 -2.36
C GLY A 87 -3.17 -4.74 -1.02
N ALA A 88 -4.33 -5.35 -0.82
CA ALA A 88 -4.62 -6.13 0.37
C ALA A 88 -5.52 -7.31 0.02
N ASN A 89 -5.48 -8.37 0.82
CA ASN A 89 -6.30 -9.55 0.56
C ASN A 89 -7.80 -9.25 0.77
N MET A 90 -8.64 -9.91 -0.02
CA MET A 90 -10.09 -9.80 0.05
C MET A 90 -10.72 -11.20 0.05
N GLU A 91 -11.59 -11.44 1.01
CA GLU A 91 -12.32 -12.69 1.22
C GLU A 91 -13.82 -12.38 1.28
N PHE A 92 -14.63 -13.27 0.71
CA PHE A 92 -16.06 -13.05 0.53
C PHE A 92 -16.86 -14.15 1.21
N LEU A 93 -17.62 -13.80 2.25
CA LEU A 93 -18.48 -14.74 2.97
C LEU A 93 -19.53 -15.34 2.03
N GLY A 94 -19.72 -16.65 2.10
CA GLY A 94 -20.70 -17.37 1.28
C GLY A 94 -20.27 -17.59 -0.18
N ALA A 95 -19.11 -17.09 -0.61
CA ALA A 95 -18.53 -17.37 -1.92
C ALA A 95 -17.52 -18.53 -1.84
N PRO A 96 -17.28 -19.25 -2.95
CA PRO A 96 -16.22 -20.26 -3.00
C PRO A 96 -14.83 -19.62 -2.94
N MET A 97 -13.83 -20.35 -2.43
CA MET A 97 -12.46 -19.86 -2.24
C MET A 97 -11.78 -19.33 -3.51
N GLN A 98 -12.23 -19.75 -4.69
CA GLN A 98 -11.76 -19.24 -5.98
C GLN A 98 -12.07 -17.75 -6.21
N GLN A 99 -12.94 -17.14 -5.41
CA GLN A 99 -13.22 -15.70 -5.44
C GLN A 99 -12.28 -14.89 -4.54
N THR A 100 -11.43 -15.53 -3.74
CA THR A 100 -10.46 -14.83 -2.89
C THR A 100 -9.44 -14.08 -3.73
N ILE A 101 -9.16 -12.84 -3.35
CA ILE A 101 -8.10 -12.02 -3.96
C ILE A 101 -6.95 -11.91 -2.96
N HIS A 102 -5.75 -12.25 -3.40
CA HIS A 102 -4.54 -12.10 -2.60
C HIS A 102 -4.06 -10.64 -2.62
N ALA A 103 -3.27 -10.24 -1.62
CA ALA A 103 -2.75 -8.87 -1.54
C ALA A 103 -1.89 -8.50 -2.75
N GLU A 104 -1.09 -9.45 -3.23
CA GLU A 104 -0.23 -9.32 -4.39
C GLU A 104 -1.05 -9.16 -5.68
N GLN A 105 -2.09 -9.99 -5.86
CA GLN A 105 -3.01 -9.88 -6.99
C GLN A 105 -3.71 -8.51 -6.99
N CYS A 106 -4.14 -8.05 -5.82
CA CYS A 106 -4.74 -6.73 -5.65
C CYS A 106 -3.76 -5.62 -6.04
N ALA A 107 -2.52 -5.63 -5.54
CA ALA A 107 -1.52 -4.59 -5.82
C ALA A 107 -1.13 -4.54 -7.31
N VAL A 108 -0.93 -5.70 -7.94
CA VAL A 108 -0.62 -5.82 -9.37
C VAL A 108 -1.79 -5.30 -10.21
N THR A 109 -3.01 -5.71 -9.89
CA THR A 109 -4.22 -5.28 -10.61
C THR A 109 -4.46 -3.79 -10.41
N HIS A 110 -4.22 -3.26 -9.21
CA HIS A 110 -4.35 -1.83 -8.91
C HIS A 110 -3.40 -0.99 -9.77
N ALA A 111 -2.13 -1.39 -9.84
CA ALA A 111 -1.14 -0.76 -10.71
C ALA A 111 -1.57 -0.80 -12.19
N TRP A 112 -2.00 -1.97 -12.67
CA TRP A 112 -2.43 -2.16 -14.06
C TRP A 112 -3.64 -1.31 -14.43
N LEU A 113 -4.68 -1.29 -13.60
CA LEU A 113 -5.89 -0.49 -13.82
C LEU A 113 -5.63 1.03 -13.74
N ARG A 114 -4.54 1.43 -13.09
CA ARG A 114 -4.05 2.83 -13.06
C ARG A 114 -3.11 3.17 -14.23
N GLY A 115 -2.88 2.24 -15.15
CA GLY A 115 -2.13 2.47 -16.38
C GLY A 115 -0.65 2.15 -16.31
N GLU A 116 -0.16 1.48 -15.25
CA GLU A 116 1.22 1.00 -15.22
C GLU A 116 1.52 0.04 -16.37
N LYS A 117 2.70 0.20 -16.96
CA LYS A 117 3.16 -0.63 -18.08
C LYS A 117 3.93 -1.86 -17.61
N ALA A 118 4.56 -1.77 -16.46
CA ALA A 118 5.29 -2.85 -15.83
C ALA A 118 5.50 -2.54 -14.35
N LEU A 119 5.80 -3.57 -13.58
CA LEU A 119 6.28 -3.43 -12.20
C LEU A 119 7.79 -3.54 -12.16
N ARG A 120 8.42 -2.78 -11.27
CA ARG A 120 9.85 -2.89 -10.99
C ARG A 120 10.06 -4.04 -10.01
N LEU A 121 10.92 -4.99 -10.38
CA LEU A 121 11.39 -6.03 -9.46
C LEU A 121 12.26 -5.41 -8.38
N HIS A 122 11.90 -5.66 -7.11
CA HIS A 122 12.81 -5.42 -6.01
C HIS A 122 13.99 -6.39 -6.13
N HIS A 123 15.19 -5.86 -6.32
CA HIS A 123 16.42 -6.60 -6.04
C HIS A 123 16.74 -6.30 -4.57
N GLY A 124 16.78 -7.37 -3.75
CA GLY A 124 17.17 -7.28 -2.35
C GLY A 124 18.64 -6.99 -2.18
#